data_AF-A0A932U288-F1
#
_entry.id   AF-A0A932U288-F1
#
_cell.length_a   1.000
_cell.length_b   1.000
_cell.length_c   1.000
_cell.angle_alpha   90.00
_cell.angle_beta   90.00
_cell.angle_gamma   90.00
#
_symmetry.space_group_name_H-M   'P 1'
#
loop_
_entity.id
_entity.type
_entity.pdbx_description
1 polymer ?
#
loop_
_entity_poly.entity_id
_entity_poly.type
_entity_poly.pdbx_seq_one_letter_code
_entity_poly.pdbx_strand_id
1 'polypeptide(L)' 'MCTHLGLSLENAIEGASSKAAGIYPLDLARKLCTVTREQWAAMRWIQPPDPEQYIAELNALGEQLILAK' A
#
# COMPACT_ATOMS: atom_id res chain seq x y z
N MET A 1 -0.47 8.01 -3.61
CA MET A 1 0.89 8.39 -3.07
C MET A 1 2.01 7.41 -3.49
N CYS A 2 1.85 6.65 -4.57
CA CYS A 2 2.93 6.20 -5.47
C CYS A 2 2.48 6.49 -6.92
N THR A 3 1.17 6.30 -7.14
CA THR A 3 0.32 6.89 -8.19
C THR A 3 0.56 8.38 -8.47
N HIS A 4 0.63 9.23 -7.43
CA HIS A 4 0.86 10.68 -7.59
C HIS A 4 2.30 11.07 -7.95
N LEU A 5 3.27 10.18 -7.75
CA LEU A 5 4.69 10.43 -8.03
C LEU A 5 5.16 9.71 -9.31
N GLY A 6 4.26 9.03 -10.02
CA GLY A 6 4.61 8.25 -11.22
C GLY A 6 5.56 7.08 -10.96
N LEU A 7 5.73 6.68 -9.68
CA LEU A 7 6.59 5.58 -9.29
C LEU A 7 5.78 4.29 -9.37
N SER A 8 6.29 3.30 -10.11
CA SER A 8 5.66 1.99 -10.15
C SER A 8 5.70 1.37 -8.76
N LEU A 9 4.54 0.92 -8.32
CA LEU A 9 4.36 0.33 -7.00
C LEU A 9 5.08 -1.01 -6.88
N GLU A 10 5.20 -1.73 -7.99
CA GLU A 10 6.08 -2.91 -8.13
C GLU A 10 7.53 -2.56 -7.77
N ASN A 11 8.10 -1.48 -8.31
CA ASN A 11 9.47 -1.07 -8.00
C ASN A 11 9.62 -0.65 -6.54
N ALA A 12 8.60 -0.05 -5.94
CA ALA A 12 8.61 0.32 -4.52
C ALA A 12 8.59 -0.93 -3.61
N ILE A 13 7.79 -1.94 -3.97
CA ILE A 13 7.67 -3.20 -3.23
C ILE A 13 8.91 -4.08 -3.43
N GLU A 14 9.45 -4.16 -4.64
CA GLU A 14 10.69 -4.89 -4.95
C GLU A 14 11.90 -4.23 -4.27
N GLY A 15 11.97 -2.90 -4.30
CA GLY A 15 12.97 -2.15 -3.54
C GLY A 15 12.86 -2.36 -2.03
N ALA A 16 11.63 -2.51 -1.51
CA ALA A 16 11.38 -2.81 -0.12
C ALA A 16 11.74 -4.27 0.22
N SER A 17 11.41 -5.25 -0.61
CA SER A 17 11.71 -6.68 -0.39
C SER A 17 13.21 -6.97 -0.49
N SER A 18 13.93 -6.26 -1.36
CA SER A 18 15.39 -6.30 -1.47
C SER A 18 16.11 -5.82 -0.20
N LYS A 19 15.50 -4.88 0.54
CA LYS A 19 16.04 -4.32 1.79
C LYS A 19 15.47 -4.96 3.06
N ALA A 20 14.26 -5.50 2.99
CA ALA A 20 13.58 -6.19 4.08
C ALA A 20 13.39 -7.66 3.68
N ALA A 21 14.43 -8.47 3.91
CA ALA A 21 14.33 -9.92 3.78
C ALA A 21 13.13 -10.42 4.62
N GLY A 22 12.08 -10.92 3.96
CA GLY A 22 10.91 -11.51 4.61
C GLY A 22 9.55 -10.85 4.34
N ILE A 23 9.45 -9.79 3.53
CA ILE A 23 8.14 -9.28 3.10
C ILE A 23 7.59 -10.18 1.97
N TYR A 24 6.69 -11.09 2.34
CA TYR A 24 5.97 -11.93 1.38
C TYR A 24 4.83 -11.12 0.72
N PRO A 25 4.72 -11.08 -0.62
CA PRO A 25 3.73 -10.25 -1.31
C PRO A 25 2.28 -10.47 -0.85
N LEU A 26 1.93 -11.72 -0.51
CA LEU A 26 0.59 -12.05 -0.01
C LEU A 26 0.33 -11.49 1.40
N ASP A 27 1.34 -11.45 2.27
CA ASP A 27 1.19 -10.87 3.61
C ASP A 27 1.08 -9.35 3.56
N LEU A 28 1.82 -8.73 2.63
CA LEU A 28 1.68 -7.32 2.34
C LEU A 28 0.29 -7.00 1.79
N ALA A 29 -0.19 -7.78 0.80
CA ALA A 29 -1.53 -7.62 0.23
C ALA A 29 -2.62 -7.71 1.31
N ARG A 30 -2.56 -8.71 2.19
CA ARG A 30 -3.52 -8.87 3.29
C ARG A 30 -3.50 -7.67 4.23
N LYS A 31 -2.33 -7.12 4.56
CA LYS A 31 -2.24 -5.91 5.38
C LYS A 31 -2.85 -4.70 4.69
N LEU A 32 -2.59 -4.51 3.39
CA LEU A 32 -3.15 -3.41 2.61
C LEU A 32 -4.68 -3.49 2.52
N CYS A 33 -5.25 -4.69 2.33
CA CYS A 33 -6.69 -4.90 2.26
C CYS A 33 -7.42 -4.79 3.63
N THR A 34 -6.69 -4.56 4.72
CA THR A 34 -7.26 -4.44 6.08
C THR A 34 -7.14 -3.04 6.67
N VAL A 35 -6.66 -2.07 5.88
CA VAL A 35 -6.48 -0.70 6.37
C VAL A 35 -7.84 -0.06 6.70
N THR A 36 -7.96 0.46 7.93
CA THR A 36 -9.18 1.13 8.40
C THR A 36 -9.02 2.64 8.45
N ARG A 37 -10.16 3.34 8.50
CA ARG A 37 -10.21 4.80 8.68
C ARG A 37 -9.58 5.26 10.00
N GLU A 38 -9.66 4.44 11.05
CA GLU A 38 -9.05 4.73 12.35
C GLU A 38 -7.52 4.69 12.27
N GLN A 39 -6.96 3.71 11.55
CA GLN A 39 -5.53 3.65 11.28
C GLN A 39 -5.07 4.83 10.41
N TRP A 40 -5.89 5.23 9.44
CA TRP A 40 -5.66 6.43 8.66
C TRP A 40 -5.62 7.69 9.54
N ALA A 41 -6.55 7.83 10.47
CA ALA A 41 -6.64 8.97 11.39
C ALA A 41 -5.51 9.00 12.43
N ALA A 42 -4.94 7.85 12.77
CA ALA A 42 -3.79 7.75 13.69
C ALA A 42 -2.46 8.22 13.06
N MET A 43 -2.39 8.32 11.72
CA MET A 43 -1.18 8.76 11.03
C MET A 43 -1.01 10.29 11.05
N ARG A 44 0.22 10.75 11.27
CA ARG A 44 0.58 12.16 11.18
C ARG A 44 0.86 12.55 9.73
N TRP A 45 -0.16 13.02 9.04
CA TRP A 45 -0.05 13.53 7.68
C TRP A 45 0.51 14.94 7.65
N ILE A 46 1.39 15.23 6.69
CA ILE A 46 1.79 16.61 6.36
C ILE A 46 0.68 17.24 5.51
N GLN A 47 0.15 16.49 4.54
CA GLN A 47 -1.05 16.80 3.77
C GLN A 47 -1.89 15.53 3.69
N PRO A 48 -3.04 15.47 4.38
CA PRO A 48 -3.86 14.27 4.42
C PRO A 48 -4.53 14.05 3.05
N PRO A 49 -4.41 12.85 2.45
CA PRO A 49 -5.23 12.48 1.29
C PRO A 49 -6.69 12.29 1.71
N ASP A 50 -7.63 12.22 0.75
CA ASP A 50 -8.98 11.78 1.09
C ASP A 50 -8.94 10.35 1.68
N PRO A 51 -9.53 10.10 2.85
CA PRO A 51 -9.43 8.81 3.54
C PRO A 51 -10.07 7.67 2.75
N GLU A 52 -11.19 7.91 2.06
CA GLU A 52 -11.86 6.86 1.30
C GLU A 52 -11.09 6.54 0.03
N GLN A 53 -10.61 7.56 -0.68
CA GLN A 53 -9.74 7.38 -1.83
C GLN A 53 -8.45 6.66 -1.45
N TYR A 54 -7.82 7.03 -0.34
CA TYR A 54 -6.61 6.37 0.14
C TYR A 54 -6.85 4.89 0.44
N ILE A 55 -7.91 4.56 1.17
CA ILE A 55 -8.24 3.17 1.51
C ILE A 55 -8.60 2.37 0.25
N ALA A 56 -9.34 2.95 -0.69
CA ALA A 56 -9.66 2.31 -1.96
C ALA A 56 -8.41 2.03 -2.80
N GLU A 57 -7.46 2.97 -2.87
CA GLU A 57 -6.17 2.78 -3.55
C GLU A 57 -5.34 1.65 -2.90
N LEU A 58 -5.34 1.56 -1.57
CA LEU A 58 -4.64 0.46 -0.86
C LEU A 58 -5.31 -0.90 -1.08
N ASN A 59 -6.64 -0.96 -1.09
CA ASN A 59 -7.38 -2.18 -1.39
C ASN A 59 -7.11 -2.67 -2.81
N ALA A 60 -7.22 -1.78 -3.80
CA ALA A 60 -6.95 -2.10 -5.19
C ALA A 60 -5.51 -2.59 -5.39
N LEU A 61 -4.55 -1.99 -4.68
CA LEU A 61 -3.16 -2.44 -4.67
C LEU A 61 -3.00 -3.83 -4.03
N GLY A 62 -3.63 -4.08 -2.89
CA GLY A 62 -3.57 -5.39 -2.23
C GLY A 62 -4.17 -6.49 -3.11
N GLU A 63 -5.28 -6.22 -3.79
CA GLU A 63 -5.88 -7.13 -4.77
C GLU A 63 -4.93 -7.41 -5.95
N GLN A 64 -4.28 -6.38 -6.50
CA GLN A 64 -3.29 -6.55 -7.56
C GLN A 64 -2.13 -7.44 -7.14
N LEU A 65 -1.66 -7.34 -5.90
CA LEU A 65 -0.58 -8.20 -5.37
C LEU A 65 -1.02 -9.66 -5.14
N ILE A 66 -2.32 -9.91 -4.96
CA ILE A 66 -2.86 -11.27 -4.89
C ILE A 66 -2.98 -11.88 -6.29
N LEU A 67 -3.35 -11.06 -7.28
CA LEU A 67 -3.59 -11.49 -8.66
C LEU A 67 -2.33 -11.48 -9.53
N ALA A 68 -1.34 -10.66 -9.20
CA ALA A 68 -0.02 -10.65 -9.82
C ALA A 68 0.72 -11.92 -9.41
N LYS A 69 0.86 -12.83 -10.37
CA LYS A 69 1.51 -14.13 -10.24
C LYS A 69 2.72 -14.17 -11.15
#